data_AF-A0AAV5SM70-F1
#
_entry.id   AF-A0AAV5SM70-F1
#
_cell.length_a   1.000
_cell.length_b   1.000
_cell.length_c   1.000
_cell.angle_alpha   90.00
_cell.angle_beta   90.00
_cell.angle_gamma   90.00
#
_symmetry.space_group_name_H-M   'P 1'
#
loop_
_entity.id
_entity.type
_entity.pdbx_description
1 polymer ?
#
loop_
_entity_poly.entity_id
_entity_poly.type
_entity_poly.pdbx_seq_one_letter_code
_entity_poly.pdbx_strand_id
1 'polypeptide(L)'
;FQMIPEMGCAAGQLAVLSIGVDRLMSVLAPFRYQQTNVRAHLTVHFVIISLFCAFNAFLICHFYRAQQVICQMNSAFHAEGVVVYAVTSSCVNVVAMIVYGVSWRLIKSRAFPAEVEDARKAFRTILLVTIFDIVGWTSTQLIVAILFLVDVQGSVRLCIICLAGIPVHIGISVKMSVYYISRS
;
A
#
# COMPACT_ATOMS: atom_id res chain seq x y z
N PHE A 1 -11.82 19.41 1.69
CA PHE A 1 -12.06 18.06 2.25
C PHE A 1 -11.26 17.05 1.45
N GLN A 2 -10.19 16.50 2.02
CA GLN A 2 -9.30 15.53 1.36
C GLN A 2 -9.30 14.16 2.06
N MET A 3 -10.23 13.91 2.99
CA MET A 3 -10.31 12.63 3.70
C MET A 3 -10.58 11.44 2.77
N ILE A 4 -11.42 11.61 1.74
CA ILE A 4 -11.83 10.51 0.84
C ILE A 4 -10.61 9.89 0.10
N PRO A 5 -9.76 10.67 -0.58
CA PRO A 5 -8.58 10.09 -1.25
C PRO A 5 -7.58 9.48 -0.25
N GLU A 6 -7.42 10.06 0.94
CA GLU A 6 -6.52 9.49 1.97
C GLU A 6 -7.01 8.14 2.50
N MET A 7 -8.31 8.02 2.77
CA MET A 7 -8.89 6.74 3.19
C MET A 7 -8.74 5.68 2.09
N GLY A 8 -8.89 6.08 0.82
CA GLY A 8 -8.65 5.21 -0.33
C GLY A 8 -7.20 4.72 -0.40
N CYS A 9 -6.23 5.59 -0.15
CA CYS A 9 -4.81 5.22 -0.12
C CYS A 9 -4.49 4.27 1.03
N ALA A 10 -4.94 4.59 2.25
CA ALA A 10 -4.74 3.76 3.43
C ALA A 10 -5.38 2.37 3.29
N ALA A 11 -6.61 2.31 2.76
CA ALA A 11 -7.30 1.06 2.47
C ALA A 11 -6.53 0.25 1.40
N GLY A 12 -6.03 0.91 0.36
CA GLY A 12 -5.24 0.28 -0.70
C GLY A 12 -3.98 -0.40 -0.20
N GLN A 13 -3.22 0.26 0.68
CA GLN A 13 -1.97 -0.28 1.26
C GLN A 13 -2.23 -1.56 2.05
N LEU A 14 -3.25 -1.58 2.91
CA LEU A 14 -3.61 -2.79 3.65
C LEU A 14 -4.30 -3.86 2.81
N ALA A 15 -5.02 -3.48 1.76
CA ALA A 15 -5.57 -4.44 0.82
C ALA A 15 -4.44 -5.18 0.09
N VAL A 16 -3.39 -4.48 -0.35
CA VAL A 16 -2.21 -5.10 -0.98
C VAL A 16 -1.51 -6.06 -0.02
N LEU A 17 -1.33 -5.67 1.25
CA LEU A 17 -0.79 -6.55 2.28
C LEU A 17 -1.68 -7.79 2.50
N SER A 18 -2.99 -7.59 2.59
CA SER A 18 -3.98 -8.68 2.77
C SER A 18 -3.94 -9.69 1.62
N ILE A 19 -3.86 -9.21 0.38
CA ILE A 19 -3.66 -10.07 -0.80
C ILE A 19 -2.33 -10.84 -0.69
N GLY A 20 -1.26 -10.19 -0.23
CA GLY A 20 0.02 -10.85 -0.01
C GLY A 20 -0.07 -11.98 1.02
N VAL A 21 -0.77 -11.75 2.13
CA VAL A 21 -0.96 -12.72 3.23
C VAL A 21 -1.82 -13.89 2.79
N ASP A 22 -2.91 -13.64 2.06
CA ASP A 22 -3.76 -14.66 1.45
C ASP A 22 -2.94 -15.59 0.53
N ARG A 23 -2.12 -14.99 -0.35
CA ARG A 23 -1.20 -15.74 -1.23
C ARG A 23 -0.16 -16.51 -0.44
N LEU A 24 0.40 -15.95 0.63
CA LEU A 24 1.34 -16.65 1.49
C LEU A 24 0.70 -17.88 2.14
N MET A 25 -0.53 -17.76 2.64
CA MET A 25 -1.25 -18.88 3.27
C MET A 25 -1.60 -19.99 2.30
N SER A 26 -2.05 -19.64 1.08
CA SER A 26 -2.32 -20.65 0.04
C SER A 26 -1.06 -21.46 -0.35
N VAL A 27 0.12 -20.83 -0.30
CA VAL A 27 1.39 -21.51 -0.60
C VAL A 27 1.92 -22.29 0.60
N LEU A 28 1.86 -21.74 1.82
CA LEU A 28 2.39 -22.38 3.02
C LEU A 28 1.56 -23.60 3.44
N ALA A 29 0.24 -23.49 3.42
CA ALA A 29 -0.66 -24.51 3.98
C ALA A 29 -1.87 -24.78 3.06
N PRO A 30 -1.66 -25.36 1.86
CA PRO A 30 -2.72 -25.54 0.86
C PRO A 30 -3.91 -26.37 1.38
N PHE A 31 -3.65 -27.44 2.15
CA PHE A 31 -4.70 -28.29 2.73
C PHE A 31 -5.57 -27.56 3.78
N ARG A 32 -4.97 -26.71 4.61
CA ARG A 32 -5.72 -25.90 5.59
C ARG A 32 -6.46 -24.75 4.90
N TYR A 33 -5.85 -24.14 3.89
CA TYR A 33 -6.47 -23.08 3.11
C TYR A 33 -7.75 -23.58 2.41
N GLN A 34 -7.74 -24.79 1.84
CA GLN A 34 -8.93 -25.40 1.23
C GLN A 34 -10.07 -25.67 2.22
N GLN A 35 -9.76 -25.95 3.48
CA GLN A 35 -10.76 -26.19 4.53
C GLN A 35 -11.20 -24.91 5.25
N THR A 36 -10.59 -23.76 4.92
CA THR A 36 -10.90 -22.49 5.58
C THR A 36 -12.17 -21.89 4.99
N ASN A 37 -13.07 -21.43 5.86
CA ASN A 37 -14.28 -20.73 5.43
C ASN A 37 -13.94 -19.40 4.75
N VAL A 38 -14.12 -19.35 3.43
CA VAL A 38 -13.84 -18.17 2.58
C VAL A 38 -14.49 -16.91 3.13
N ARG A 39 -15.75 -16.99 3.59
CA ARG A 39 -16.48 -15.85 4.16
C ARG A 39 -15.81 -15.31 5.42
N ALA A 40 -15.49 -16.18 6.38
CA ALA A 40 -14.83 -15.78 7.63
C ALA A 40 -13.45 -15.18 7.35
N HIS A 41 -12.71 -15.75 6.41
CA HIS A 41 -11.41 -15.26 6.00
C HIS A 41 -11.46 -13.84 5.42
N LEU A 42 -12.39 -13.60 4.47
CA LEU A 42 -12.66 -12.28 3.92
C LEU A 42 -13.11 -11.28 4.99
N THR A 43 -14.00 -11.68 5.90
CA THR A 43 -14.45 -10.81 6.99
C THR A 43 -13.28 -10.35 7.85
N VAL A 44 -12.34 -11.23 8.20
CA VAL A 44 -11.14 -10.85 8.97
C VAL A 44 -10.32 -9.80 8.21
N HIS A 45 -10.08 -9.98 6.92
CA HIS A 45 -9.35 -8.99 6.11
C HIS A 45 -10.08 -7.65 6.02
N PHE A 46 -11.39 -7.66 5.81
CA PHE A 46 -12.19 -6.43 5.79
C PHE A 46 -12.20 -5.70 7.13
N VAL A 47 -12.24 -6.44 8.25
CA VAL A 47 -12.16 -5.86 9.60
C VAL A 47 -10.81 -5.20 9.81
N ILE A 48 -9.70 -5.85 9.43
CA ILE A 48 -8.34 -5.29 9.55
C ILE A 48 -8.21 -4.00 8.73
N ILE A 49 -8.67 -3.99 7.48
CA ILE A 49 -8.66 -2.80 6.62
C ILE A 49 -9.49 -1.67 7.26
N SER A 50 -10.70 -1.99 7.72
CA SER A 50 -11.60 -1.01 8.34
C SER A 50 -11.02 -0.41 9.62
N LEU A 51 -10.37 -1.23 10.46
CA LEU A 51 -9.74 -0.77 11.70
C LEU A 51 -8.60 0.21 11.43
N PHE A 52 -7.81 -0.03 10.38
CA PHE A 52 -6.74 0.87 9.98
C PHE A 52 -7.26 2.15 9.36
N CYS A 53 -8.31 2.09 8.54
CA CYS A 53 -8.99 3.29 8.06
C CYS A 53 -9.54 4.11 9.23
N ALA A 54 -10.15 3.47 10.23
CA ALA A 54 -10.61 4.13 11.45
C ALA A 54 -9.47 4.76 12.25
N PHE A 55 -8.32 4.09 12.36
CA PHE A 55 -7.11 4.64 12.98
C PHE A 55 -6.60 5.90 12.25
N ASN A 56 -6.56 5.87 10.92
CA ASN A 56 -6.18 7.03 10.11
C ASN A 56 -7.18 8.18 10.25
N ALA A 57 -8.49 7.88 10.25
CA ALA A 57 -9.52 8.87 10.50
C ALA A 57 -9.40 9.49 11.91
N PHE A 58 -9.07 8.68 12.93
CA PHE A 58 -8.80 9.16 14.28
C PHE A 58 -7.59 10.11 14.30
N LEU A 59 -6.49 9.78 13.62
CA LEU A 59 -5.32 10.65 13.52
C LEU A 59 -5.67 12.01 12.88
N ILE A 60 -6.48 12.01 11.82
CA ILE A 60 -6.91 13.24 11.14
C ILE A 60 -7.78 14.11 12.07
N CYS A 61 -8.73 13.50 12.79
CA CYS A 61 -9.64 14.21 13.69
C CYS A 61 -8.93 14.72 14.95
N HIS A 62 -8.06 13.91 15.56
CA HIS A 62 -7.39 14.23 16.82
C HIS A 62 -6.39 15.38 16.68
N PHE A 63 -5.63 15.41 15.57
CA PHE A 63 -4.61 16.45 15.33
C PHE A 63 -5.14 17.65 14.55
N TYR A 64 -6.46 17.78 14.36
CA TYR A 64 -7.06 18.82 13.53
C TYR A 64 -6.70 20.23 14.01
N ARG A 65 -6.16 21.07 13.10
CA ARG A 65 -5.96 22.51 13.32
C ARG A 65 -6.52 23.30 12.15
N ALA A 66 -7.22 24.40 12.43
CA ALA A 66 -7.73 25.29 11.38
C ALA A 66 -6.58 26.11 10.76
N GLN A 67 -6.21 25.79 9.53
CA GLN A 67 -5.23 26.52 8.73
C GLN A 67 -5.66 26.55 7.25
N GLN A 68 -5.24 27.55 6.48
CA GLN A 68 -5.41 27.53 5.03
C GLN A 68 -4.43 26.52 4.43
N VAL A 69 -4.93 25.33 4.10
CA VAL A 69 -4.14 24.26 3.51
C VAL A 69 -4.27 24.28 1.99
N ILE A 70 -3.11 24.23 1.33
CA ILE A 70 -3.03 23.96 -0.12
C ILE A 70 -3.37 22.48 -0.31
N CYS A 71 -4.19 22.14 -1.31
CA CYS A 71 -4.59 20.76 -1.58
C CYS A 71 -3.37 19.87 -1.90
N GLN A 72 -2.87 19.13 -0.90
CA GLN A 72 -1.85 18.09 -1.05
C GLN A 72 -2.31 16.77 -0.41
N MET A 73 -1.71 15.64 -0.77
CA MET A 73 -2.08 14.32 -0.20
C MET A 73 -1.92 14.34 1.33
N ASN A 74 -0.74 14.75 1.81
CA ASN A 74 -0.44 14.76 3.23
C ASN A 74 -1.05 15.93 4.03
N SER A 75 -1.80 16.86 3.40
CA SER A 75 -2.38 18.00 4.12
C SER A 75 -3.60 17.63 4.98
N ALA A 76 -4.09 16.38 4.89
CA ALA A 76 -5.09 15.88 5.83
C ALA A 76 -4.50 15.65 7.23
N PHE A 77 -3.23 15.26 7.31
CA PHE A 77 -2.52 15.04 8.57
C PHE A 77 -1.83 16.33 8.99
N HIS A 78 -1.97 16.70 10.27
CA HIS A 78 -1.44 17.94 10.81
C HIS A 78 -0.29 17.65 11.77
N ALA A 79 0.78 18.47 11.70
CA ALA A 79 1.95 18.40 12.58
C ALA A 79 2.51 16.97 12.72
N GLU A 80 2.58 16.44 13.95
CA GLU A 80 3.09 15.09 14.24
C GLU A 80 2.28 13.97 13.59
N GLY A 81 1.01 14.21 13.26
CA GLY A 81 0.17 13.23 12.57
C GLY A 81 0.72 12.80 11.22
N VAL A 82 1.44 13.69 10.52
CA VAL A 82 2.10 13.37 9.24
C VAL A 82 3.22 12.35 9.44
N VAL A 83 4.00 12.51 10.52
CA VAL A 83 5.12 11.62 10.83
C VAL A 83 4.61 10.25 11.27
N VAL A 84 3.58 10.22 12.14
CA VAL A 84 2.96 8.98 12.58
C VAL A 84 2.35 8.22 11.40
N TYR A 85 1.66 8.91 10.49
CA TYR A 85 1.14 8.32 9.26
C TYR A 85 2.27 7.79 8.36
N ALA A 86 3.31 8.59 8.12
CA ALA A 86 4.44 8.20 7.28
C ALA A 86 5.15 6.94 7.81
N VAL A 87 5.39 6.87 9.11
CA VAL A 87 6.03 5.71 9.75
C VAL A 87 5.13 4.48 9.66
N THR A 88 3.86 4.59 10.07
CA THR A 88 2.92 3.46 10.06
C THR A 88 2.68 2.93 8.64
N SER A 89 2.50 3.81 7.66
CA SER A 89 2.37 3.48 6.25
C SER A 89 3.64 2.79 5.71
N SER A 90 4.82 3.31 6.05
CA SER A 90 6.09 2.70 5.65
C SER A 90 6.25 1.30 6.25
N CYS A 91 5.90 1.11 7.52
CA CYS A 91 5.91 -0.21 8.15
C CYS A 91 5.00 -1.22 7.43
N VAL A 92 3.76 -0.83 7.10
CA VAL A 92 2.83 -1.69 6.34
C VAL A 92 3.42 -2.09 4.99
N ASN A 93 4.01 -1.14 4.26
CA ASN A 93 4.65 -1.40 2.98
C ASN A 93 5.87 -2.34 3.09
N VAL A 94 6.71 -2.17 4.11
CA VAL A 94 7.85 -3.07 4.37
C VAL A 94 7.37 -4.49 4.68
N VAL A 95 6.33 -4.63 5.53
CA VAL A 95 5.74 -5.95 5.83
C VAL A 95 5.17 -6.58 4.56
N ALA A 96 4.48 -5.80 3.71
CA ALA A 96 4.00 -6.29 2.42
C ALA A 96 5.15 -6.81 1.55
N MET A 97 6.27 -6.06 1.45
CA MET A 97 7.45 -6.50 0.70
C MET A 97 7.99 -7.84 1.20
N ILE A 98 8.07 -8.02 2.53
CA ILE A 98 8.54 -9.27 3.14
C ILE A 98 7.60 -10.41 2.77
N VAL A 99 6.28 -10.22 2.94
CA VAL A 99 5.28 -11.24 2.64
C VAL A 99 5.32 -11.64 1.16
N TYR A 100 5.35 -10.67 0.24
CA TYR A 100 5.48 -10.95 -1.21
C TYR A 100 6.81 -11.62 -1.56
N GLY A 101 7.91 -11.19 -0.94
CA GLY A 101 9.23 -11.79 -1.15
C GLY A 101 9.30 -13.25 -0.67
N VAL A 102 8.72 -13.55 0.49
CA VAL A 102 8.62 -14.92 1.02
C VAL A 102 7.74 -15.77 0.13
N SER A 103 6.54 -15.29 -0.23
CA SER A 103 5.64 -15.96 -1.17
C SER A 103 6.34 -16.28 -2.50
N TRP A 104 7.10 -15.34 -3.07
CA TRP A 104 7.89 -15.58 -4.29
C TRP A 104 8.92 -16.70 -4.13
N ARG A 105 9.69 -16.67 -3.04
CA ARG A 105 10.72 -17.69 -2.77
C ARG A 105 10.09 -19.08 -2.64
N LEU A 106 8.96 -19.17 -1.95
CA LEU A 106 8.23 -20.42 -1.76
C LEU A 106 7.61 -20.95 -3.06
N ILE A 107 7.05 -20.07 -3.89
CA ILE A 107 6.55 -20.43 -5.23
C ILE A 107 7.71 -20.92 -6.10
N LYS A 108 8.87 -20.26 -6.04
CA LYS A 108 10.06 -20.67 -6.81
C LYS A 108 10.66 -21.98 -6.32
N SER A 109 10.59 -22.29 -5.02
CA SER A 109 11.15 -23.52 -4.46
C SER A 109 10.29 -24.76 -4.71
N ARG A 110 9.01 -24.59 -5.05
CA ARG A 110 8.14 -25.70 -5.44
C ARG A 110 8.30 -25.96 -6.94
N ALA A 111 8.86 -27.10 -7.30
CA ALA A 111 8.78 -27.63 -8.67
C ALA A 111 7.32 -28.08 -8.96
N PHE A 112 6.91 -28.20 -10.23
CA PHE A 112 5.60 -28.69 -10.75
C PHE A 112 4.45 -27.66 -10.88
N PRO A 113 3.36 -27.97 -11.64
CA PRO A 113 3.15 -28.27 -13.07
C PRO A 113 2.61 -27.01 -13.83
N ALA A 114 2.17 -27.13 -15.10
CA ALA A 114 1.74 -26.01 -15.96
C ALA A 114 0.69 -25.05 -15.35
N GLU A 115 -0.23 -25.52 -14.51
CA GLU A 115 -1.21 -24.66 -13.80
C GLU A 115 -0.57 -23.68 -12.81
N VAL A 116 0.60 -24.02 -12.26
CA VAL A 116 1.37 -23.13 -11.38
C VAL A 116 2.08 -22.05 -12.20
N GLU A 117 2.30 -22.25 -13.49
CA GLU A 117 2.96 -21.27 -14.36
C GLU A 117 2.11 -20.02 -14.56
N ASP A 118 0.79 -20.17 -14.75
CA ASP A 118 -0.14 -19.04 -14.87
C ASP A 118 -0.30 -18.31 -13.53
N ALA A 119 -0.41 -19.06 -12.43
CA ALA A 119 -0.39 -18.48 -11.08
C ALA A 119 0.93 -17.72 -10.81
N ARG A 120 2.06 -18.22 -11.31
CA ARG A 120 3.38 -17.60 -11.17
C ARG A 120 3.51 -16.34 -12.02
N LYS A 121 2.98 -16.33 -13.25
CA LYS A 121 2.93 -15.14 -14.11
C LYS A 121 2.08 -14.06 -13.44
N ALA A 122 0.86 -14.38 -13.03
CA ALA A 122 -0.01 -13.45 -12.31
C ALA A 122 0.66 -12.91 -11.03
N PHE A 123 1.27 -13.79 -10.24
CA PHE A 123 1.98 -13.40 -9.03
C PHE A 123 3.22 -12.53 -9.31
N ARG A 124 4.01 -12.83 -10.35
CA ARG A 124 5.16 -12.00 -10.76
C ARG A 124 4.69 -10.59 -11.10
N THR A 125 3.59 -10.44 -11.81
CA THR A 125 3.06 -9.12 -12.17
C THR A 125 2.56 -8.36 -10.95
N ILE A 126 1.85 -9.02 -10.03
CA ILE A 126 1.42 -8.41 -8.75
C ILE A 126 2.63 -7.99 -7.91
N LEU A 127 3.67 -8.82 -7.84
CA LEU A 127 4.90 -8.51 -7.10
C LEU A 127 5.63 -7.30 -7.71
N LEU A 128 5.72 -7.22 -9.04
CA LEU A 128 6.35 -6.12 -9.76
C LEU A 128 5.61 -4.80 -9.51
N VAL A 129 4.27 -4.85 -9.59
CA VAL A 129 3.38 -3.74 -9.24
C VAL A 129 3.55 -3.31 -7.78
N THR A 130 3.64 -4.28 -6.86
CA THR A 130 3.80 -4.01 -5.43
C THR A 130 5.14 -3.36 -5.14
N ILE A 131 6.22 -3.78 -5.82
CA ILE A 131 7.53 -3.12 -5.71
C ILE A 131 7.45 -1.66 -6.17
N PHE A 132 6.84 -1.39 -7.32
CA PHE A 132 6.69 -0.02 -7.81
C PHE A 132 5.86 0.85 -6.84
N ASP A 133 4.79 0.30 -6.30
CA ASP A 133 3.93 0.97 -5.33
C ASP A 133 4.72 1.32 -4.06
N ILE A 134 5.44 0.34 -3.50
CA ILE A 134 6.27 0.53 -2.29
C ILE A 134 7.36 1.56 -2.54
N VAL A 135 8.11 1.42 -3.64
CA VAL A 135 9.20 2.37 -3.98
C VAL A 135 8.65 3.77 -4.16
N GLY A 136 7.49 3.91 -4.82
CA GLY A 136 6.80 5.18 -4.96
C GLY A 136 6.47 5.79 -3.60
N TRP A 137 5.76 5.05 -2.75
CA TRP A 137 5.36 5.52 -1.43
C TRP A 137 6.55 5.83 -0.52
N THR A 138 7.58 4.98 -0.46
CA THR A 138 8.76 5.24 0.37
C THR A 138 9.53 6.47 -0.11
N SER A 139 9.61 6.69 -1.43
CA SER A 139 10.25 7.87 -1.99
C SER A 139 9.49 9.14 -1.64
N THR A 140 8.15 9.13 -1.76
CA THR A 140 7.30 10.27 -1.39
C THR A 140 7.42 10.58 0.10
N GLN A 141 7.36 9.57 0.97
CA GLN A 141 7.46 9.77 2.42
C GLN A 141 8.85 10.28 2.84
N LEU A 142 9.92 9.79 2.21
CA LEU A 142 11.28 10.27 2.46
C LEU A 142 11.44 11.72 2.04
N ILE A 143 10.93 12.10 0.86
CA ILE A 143 10.98 13.49 0.37
C ILE A 143 10.19 14.41 1.30
N VAL A 144 9.01 13.99 1.76
CA VAL A 144 8.19 14.77 2.70
C VAL A 144 8.89 14.94 4.04
N ALA A 145 9.56 13.91 4.56
CA ALA A 145 10.33 14.00 5.80
C ALA A 145 11.51 14.98 5.66
N ILE A 146 12.25 14.94 4.54
CA ILE A 146 13.35 15.87 4.27
C ILE A 146 12.84 17.32 4.15
N LEU A 147 11.72 17.54 3.46
CA LEU A 147 11.08 18.85 3.34
C LEU A 147 10.50 19.39 4.65
N PHE A 148 10.33 18.54 5.66
CA PHE A 148 9.97 18.96 7.01
C PHE A 148 11.19 19.38 7.83
N LEU A 149 12.37 18.82 7.54
CA LEU A 149 13.63 19.14 8.21
C LEU A 149 14.33 20.36 7.61
N VAL A 150 14.14 20.60 6.32
CA VAL A 150 14.69 21.77 5.62
C VAL A 150 13.60 22.82 5.48
N ASP A 151 13.82 24.01 6.02
CA ASP A 151 12.89 25.14 5.89
C ASP A 151 12.96 25.71 4.46
N VAL A 152 12.28 25.03 3.53
CA VAL A 152 12.22 25.39 2.10
C VAL A 152 11.04 26.32 1.86
N GLN A 153 11.26 27.36 1.04
CA GLN A 153 10.24 28.29 0.59
C GLN A 153 9.00 27.55 0.02
N GLY A 154 7.79 27.99 0.42
CA GLY A 154 6.54 27.26 0.18
C GLY A 154 6.26 26.88 -1.29
N SER A 155 6.64 27.73 -2.24
CA SER A 155 6.44 27.48 -3.68
C SER A 155 7.31 26.32 -4.20
N VAL A 156 8.56 26.23 -3.74
CA VAL A 156 9.49 25.16 -4.12
C VAL A 156 9.10 23.84 -3.46
N ARG A 157 8.67 23.90 -2.20
CA ARG A 157 8.13 22.75 -1.47
C ARG A 157 6.96 22.10 -2.20
N LEU A 158 6.06 22.91 -2.79
CA LEU A 158 4.91 22.42 -3.55
C LEU A 158 5.34 21.66 -4.82
N CYS A 159 6.27 22.21 -5.60
CA CYS A 159 6.80 21.56 -6.80
C CYS A 159 7.44 20.20 -6.48
N ILE A 160 8.24 20.13 -5.41
CA ILE A 160 8.92 18.89 -5.02
C ILE A 160 7.92 17.82 -4.58
N ILE A 161 6.89 18.18 -3.82
CA ILE A 161 5.83 17.24 -3.41
C ILE A 161 5.04 16.72 -4.62
N CYS A 162 4.71 17.58 -5.58
CA CYS A 162 4.04 17.15 -6.81
C CYS A 162 4.90 16.19 -7.63
N LEU A 163 6.20 16.46 -7.79
CA LEU A 163 7.14 15.56 -8.46
C LEU A 163 7.25 14.21 -7.72
N ALA A 164 7.29 14.24 -6.39
CA ALA A 164 7.35 13.05 -5.55
C ALA A 164 6.08 12.18 -5.61
N GLY A 165 4.94 12.74 -6.02
CA GLY A 165 3.69 12.01 -6.21
C GLY A 165 3.59 11.27 -7.55
N ILE A 166 4.38 11.67 -8.56
CA ILE A 166 4.35 11.06 -9.91
C ILE A 166 4.59 9.53 -9.87
N PRO A 167 5.60 9.01 -9.15
CA PRO A 167 5.84 7.57 -9.07
C PRO A 167 4.65 6.79 -8.49
N VAL A 168 3.96 7.35 -7.50
CA VAL A 168 2.78 6.75 -6.86
C VAL A 168 1.62 6.67 -7.86
N HIS A 169 1.36 7.75 -8.60
CA HIS A 169 0.31 7.77 -9.62
C HIS A 169 0.58 6.82 -10.80
N ILE A 170 1.85 6.67 -11.18
CA ILE A 170 2.26 5.66 -12.16
C ILE A 170 2.00 4.25 -11.61
N GLY A 171 2.39 3.98 -10.35
CA GLY A 171 2.13 2.69 -9.70
C GLY A 171 0.66 2.31 -9.68
N ILE A 172 -0.23 3.27 -9.41
CA ILE A 172 -1.69 3.07 -9.45
C ILE A 172 -2.18 2.79 -10.89
N SER A 173 -1.66 3.53 -11.87
CA SER A 173 -2.05 3.38 -13.28
C SER A 173 -1.61 2.02 -13.85
N VAL A 174 -0.42 1.55 -13.48
CA VAL A 174 0.10 0.24 -13.93
C VAL A 174 -0.74 -0.92 -13.39
N LYS A 175 -1.32 -0.80 -12.18
CA LYS A 175 -2.25 -1.82 -11.62
C LYS A 175 -3.39 -2.11 -12.59
N MET A 176 -4.03 -1.08 -13.15
CA MET A 176 -5.14 -1.22 -14.10
C MET A 176 -4.70 -1.97 -15.36
N SER A 177 -3.59 -1.56 -15.97
CA SER A 177 -3.07 -2.19 -17.19
C SER A 177 -2.71 -3.66 -16.97
N VAL A 178 -2.09 -3.97 -15.83
CA VAL A 178 -1.70 -5.33 -15.45
C VAL A 178 -2.92 -6.25 -15.27
N TYR A 179 -3.95 -5.80 -14.55
CA TYR A 179 -5.16 -6.61 -14.36
C TYR A 179 -5.91 -6.84 -15.66
N TYR A 180 -5.86 -5.88 -16.59
CA TYR A 180 -6.51 -6.00 -17.88
C TYR A 180 -5.78 -6.98 -18.81
N ILE A 181 -4.45 -6.89 -18.88
CA ILE A 181 -3.62 -7.75 -19.72
C ILE A 181 -3.58 -9.19 -19.19
N SER A 182 -3.58 -9.39 -17.87
CA SER A 182 -3.58 -10.73 -17.27
C SER A 182 -4.90 -11.50 -17.43
N ARG A 183 -5.95 -10.86 -17.94
CA ARG A 183 -7.29 -11.45 -18.14
C ARG A 183 -7.62 -11.71 -19.61
N SER A 184 -6.75 -11.26 -20.53
CA SER A 184 -6.77 -11.54 -21.97
C SER A 184 -5.89 -12.75 -22.29
#